data_AF-A0A7Y2BFX7-F1
#
_entry.id   AF-A0A7Y2BFX7-F1
#
_cell.length_a   1.000
_cell.length_b   1.000
_cell.length_c   1.000
_cell.angle_alpha   90.00
_cell.angle_beta   90.00
_cell.angle_gamma   90.00
#
_symmetry.space_group_name_H-M   'P 1'
#
loop_
_entity.id
_entity.type
_entity.pdbx_description
1 polymer ?
#
loop_
_entity_poly.entity_id
_entity_poly.type
_entity_poly.pdbx_seq_one_letter_code
_entity_poly.pdbx_strand_id
1 'polypeptide(L)'
;MWLSETHVAWLFLAVSGLGAVFTLNAFVPVRRIPALFVPSFFGSWLTAELALHHIVWQAIATFLFIELGALSQWPGLLGMGITVTSWLGLLILFRDGHNTRHTFDDALADFAEPENAARLPLAQLVVPFLFRRRGVNVLRDVTYREVAGKTLRLDVAMPDDPGVNRPAIMQIHGGAWIIGDKREQGWPLIGH
;
A
#
# COMPACT_ATOMS: atom_id res chain seq x y z
N MET A 1 -25.51 -21.12 14.48
CA MET A 1 -25.39 -19.89 13.67
C MET A 1 -26.05 -20.19 12.33
N TRP A 2 -27.05 -19.41 11.94
CA TRP A 2 -28.11 -19.77 10.98
C TRP A 2 -27.89 -19.17 9.57
N LEU A 3 -26.94 -19.69 8.80
CA LEU A 3 -26.89 -19.44 7.36
C LEU A 3 -26.93 -20.80 6.68
N SER A 4 -27.89 -21.03 5.78
CA SER A 4 -27.87 -22.25 4.99
C SER A 4 -26.67 -22.22 4.04
N GLU A 5 -26.12 -23.38 3.71
CA GLU A 5 -24.98 -23.50 2.80
C GLU A 5 -25.21 -22.77 1.46
N THR A 6 -26.46 -22.75 0.99
CA THR A 6 -26.86 -21.95 -0.19
C THR A 6 -26.58 -20.46 -0.01
N HIS A 7 -26.96 -19.87 1.13
CA HIS A 7 -26.68 -18.46 1.40
C HIS A 7 -25.17 -18.21 1.53
N VAL A 8 -24.44 -19.13 2.15
CA VAL A 8 -22.97 -19.06 2.27
C VAL A 8 -22.31 -19.07 0.90
N ALA A 9 -22.74 -19.94 -0.01
CA ALA A 9 -22.20 -20.03 -1.37
C ALA A 9 -22.45 -18.75 -2.20
N TRP A 10 -23.66 -18.17 -2.10
CA TRP A 10 -23.98 -16.90 -2.76
C TRP A 10 -23.20 -15.72 -2.17
N LEU A 11 -23.06 -15.67 -0.84
CA LEU A 11 -22.26 -14.65 -0.18
C LEU A 11 -20.79 -14.75 -0.61
N PHE A 12 -20.25 -15.97 -0.66
CA PHE A 12 -18.88 -16.20 -1.14
C PHE A 12 -18.70 -15.70 -2.58
N LEU A 13 -19.61 -16.05 -3.49
CA LEU A 13 -19.58 -15.55 -4.86
C LEU A 13 -19.60 -14.01 -4.93
N ALA A 14 -20.46 -13.37 -4.14
CA ALA A 14 -20.58 -11.91 -4.12
C ALA A 14 -19.28 -11.23 -3.66
N VAL A 15 -18.66 -11.71 -2.58
CA VAL A 15 -17.40 -11.13 -2.08
C VAL A 15 -16.22 -11.45 -3.01
N SER A 16 -16.19 -12.63 -3.65
CA SER A 16 -15.21 -12.96 -4.69
C SER A 16 -15.33 -12.02 -5.89
N GLY A 17 -16.56 -11.72 -6.33
CA GLY A 17 -16.82 -10.76 -7.40
C GLY A 17 -16.33 -9.35 -7.05
N LEU A 18 -16.61 -8.88 -5.83
CA LEU A 18 -16.13 -7.59 -5.35
C LEU A 18 -14.58 -7.53 -5.32
N GLY A 19 -13.92 -8.57 -4.83
CA GLY A 19 -12.46 -8.67 -4.84
C GLY A 19 -11.86 -8.64 -6.25
N ALA A 20 -12.51 -9.31 -7.20
CA ALA A 20 -12.10 -9.29 -8.60
C ALA A 20 -12.27 -7.89 -9.23
N VAL A 21 -13.33 -7.16 -8.89
CA VAL A 21 -13.50 -5.76 -9.34
C VAL A 21 -12.34 -4.88 -8.86
N PHE A 22 -11.91 -5.01 -7.60
CA PHE A 22 -10.75 -4.28 -7.09
C PHE A 22 -9.46 -4.66 -7.84
N THR A 23 -9.24 -5.95 -8.09
CA THR A 23 -8.08 -6.42 -8.86
C THR A 23 -8.09 -5.88 -10.29
N LEU A 24 -9.23 -5.93 -10.98
CA LEU A 24 -9.37 -5.36 -12.33
C LEU A 24 -9.17 -3.85 -12.33
N ASN A 25 -9.71 -3.15 -11.33
CA ASN A 25 -9.53 -1.73 -11.14
C ASN A 25 -8.05 -1.36 -10.89
N ALA A 26 -7.26 -2.24 -10.26
CA ALA A 26 -5.82 -2.08 -10.11
C ALA A 26 -5.06 -2.16 -11.45
N PHE A 27 -5.49 -3.02 -12.37
CA PHE A 27 -4.92 -3.07 -13.74
C PHE A 27 -5.38 -1.89 -14.61
N VAL A 28 -6.65 -1.53 -14.53
CA VAL A 28 -7.27 -0.51 -15.39
C VAL A 28 -8.09 0.48 -14.55
N PRO A 29 -7.42 1.45 -13.89
CA PRO A 29 -8.12 2.47 -13.11
C PRO A 29 -9.01 3.35 -14.00
N VAL A 30 -10.16 3.75 -13.47
CA VAL A 30 -11.12 4.64 -14.12
C VAL A 30 -10.57 6.06 -14.13
N ARG A 31 -10.23 6.56 -15.32
CA ARG A 31 -9.62 7.89 -15.50
C ARG A 31 -10.57 8.95 -16.08
N ARG A 32 -11.63 8.53 -16.77
CA ARG A 32 -12.46 9.41 -17.60
C ARG A 32 -13.79 9.82 -16.97
N ILE A 33 -14.20 9.16 -15.88
CA ILE A 33 -15.48 9.42 -15.20
C ILE A 33 -15.18 10.17 -13.90
N PRO A 34 -15.48 11.48 -13.81
CA PRO A 34 -15.09 12.30 -12.65
C PRO A 34 -15.57 11.75 -11.31
N ALA A 35 -16.82 11.27 -11.25
CA ALA A 35 -17.41 10.72 -10.03
C ALA A 35 -16.71 9.44 -9.53
N LEU A 36 -16.08 8.68 -10.44
CA LEU A 36 -15.40 7.42 -10.11
C LEU A 36 -13.89 7.56 -10.03
N PHE A 37 -13.32 8.69 -10.43
CA PHE A 37 -11.87 8.90 -10.48
C PHE A 37 -11.22 8.69 -9.11
N VAL A 38 -11.70 9.40 -8.09
CA VAL A 38 -11.12 9.35 -6.75
C VAL A 38 -11.29 7.96 -6.11
N PRO A 39 -12.50 7.35 -6.08
CA PRO A 39 -12.66 6.00 -5.55
C PRO A 39 -11.83 4.96 -6.30
N SER A 40 -11.75 5.05 -7.63
CA SER A 40 -10.97 4.13 -8.45
C SER A 40 -9.47 4.30 -8.21
N PHE A 41 -8.97 5.53 -8.08
CA PHE A 41 -7.57 5.80 -7.74
C PHE A 41 -7.20 5.16 -6.41
N PHE A 42 -7.94 5.41 -5.33
CA PHE A 42 -7.61 4.82 -4.02
C PHE A 42 -7.78 3.30 -4.01
N GLY A 43 -8.84 2.80 -4.64
CA GLY A 43 -9.08 1.36 -4.73
C GLY A 43 -7.99 0.63 -5.53
N SER A 44 -7.52 1.22 -6.63
CA SER A 44 -6.45 0.66 -7.46
C SER A 44 -5.10 0.70 -6.74
N TRP A 45 -4.76 1.85 -6.16
CA TRP A 45 -3.51 2.05 -5.42
C TRP A 45 -3.39 1.09 -4.25
N LEU A 46 -4.37 1.04 -3.35
CA LEU A 46 -4.30 0.16 -2.18
C LEU A 46 -4.27 -1.32 -2.57
N THR A 47 -5.02 -1.71 -3.60
CA THR A 47 -5.03 -3.10 -4.07
C THR A 47 -3.70 -3.52 -4.69
N ALA A 48 -3.09 -2.65 -5.49
CA ALA A 48 -1.81 -2.92 -6.13
C ALA A 48 -0.65 -2.96 -5.12
N GLU A 49 -0.56 -1.97 -4.23
CA GLU A 49 0.53 -1.88 -3.23
C GLU A 49 0.43 -2.96 -2.15
N LEU A 50 -0.78 -3.36 -1.76
CA LEU A 50 -1.02 -4.35 -0.70
C LEU A 50 -1.41 -5.72 -1.27
N ALA A 51 -1.01 -6.03 -2.51
CA ALA A 51 -1.43 -7.24 -3.21
C ALA A 51 -1.23 -8.52 -2.39
N LEU A 52 -0.08 -8.67 -1.71
CA LEU A 52 0.17 -9.82 -0.83
C LEU A 52 -0.71 -9.83 0.41
N HIS A 53 -0.93 -8.68 1.06
CA HIS A 53 -1.86 -8.58 2.19
C HIS A 53 -3.28 -8.98 1.77
N HIS A 54 -3.71 -8.58 0.57
CA HIS A 54 -4.97 -9.00 -0.02
C HIS A 54 -5.07 -10.51 -0.17
N ILE A 55 -4.05 -11.17 -0.73
CA ILE A 55 -4.01 -12.64 -0.84
C ILE A 55 -4.12 -13.28 0.54
N VAL A 56 -3.36 -12.80 1.53
CA VAL A 56 -3.34 -13.41 2.88
C VAL A 56 -4.70 -13.34 3.56
N TRP A 57 -5.33 -12.16 3.64
CA TRP A 57 -6.63 -12.06 4.31
C TRP A 57 -7.74 -12.75 3.51
N GLN A 58 -7.69 -12.69 2.18
CA GLN A 58 -8.64 -13.41 1.33
C GLN A 58 -8.49 -14.92 1.50
N ALA A 59 -7.28 -15.45 1.67
CA ALA A 59 -7.06 -16.88 1.91
C ALA A 59 -7.69 -17.33 3.22
N ILE A 60 -7.55 -16.53 4.28
CA ILE A 60 -8.20 -16.77 5.57
C ILE A 60 -9.73 -16.74 5.40
N ALA A 61 -10.27 -15.70 4.73
CA ALA A 61 -11.71 -15.59 4.51
C ALA A 61 -12.25 -16.74 3.66
N THR A 62 -11.58 -17.10 2.57
CA THR A 62 -11.93 -18.22 1.70
C THR A 62 -11.93 -19.54 2.48
N PHE A 63 -10.93 -19.78 3.33
CA PHE A 63 -10.92 -20.96 4.21
C PHE A 63 -12.15 -21.01 5.11
N LEU A 64 -12.51 -19.90 5.76
CA LEU A 64 -13.71 -19.83 6.60
C LEU A 64 -15.00 -20.08 5.79
N PHE A 65 -15.11 -19.56 4.57
CA PHE A 65 -16.25 -19.85 3.69
C PHE A 65 -16.34 -21.33 3.31
N ILE A 66 -15.19 -21.98 3.04
CA ILE A 66 -15.13 -23.41 2.74
C ILE A 66 -15.62 -24.24 3.93
N GLU A 67 -15.14 -23.93 5.16
CA GLU A 67 -15.58 -24.59 6.40
C GLU A 67 -17.10 -24.41 6.66
N LEU A 68 -17.68 -23.31 6.18
CA LEU A 68 -19.11 -23.03 6.26
C LEU A 68 -19.93 -23.64 5.10
N GLY A 69 -19.31 -24.45 4.25
CA GLY A 69 -19.99 -25.18 3.17
C GLY A 69 -20.17 -24.39 1.88
N ALA A 70 -19.41 -23.31 1.63
CA ALA A 70 -19.55 -22.51 0.41
C ALA A 70 -19.44 -23.36 -0.88
N LEU A 71 -18.58 -24.40 -0.87
CA LEU A 71 -18.33 -25.24 -2.05
C LEU A 71 -19.37 -26.34 -2.28
N SER A 72 -20.39 -26.47 -1.42
CA SER A 72 -21.44 -27.49 -1.62
C SER A 72 -22.39 -27.14 -2.76
N GLN A 73 -22.35 -25.89 -3.24
CA GLN A 73 -23.21 -25.38 -4.31
C GLN A 73 -22.38 -24.76 -5.43
N TRP A 74 -22.93 -24.75 -6.65
CA TRP A 74 -22.26 -24.18 -7.83
C TRP A 74 -21.83 -22.71 -7.68
N PRO A 75 -22.56 -21.80 -6.98
CA PRO A 75 -22.13 -20.41 -6.85
C PRO A 75 -20.79 -20.31 -6.11
N GLY A 76 -20.56 -21.14 -5.11
CA GLY A 76 -19.30 -21.12 -4.38
C GLY A 76 -18.13 -21.71 -5.17
N LEU A 77 -18.38 -22.70 -6.03
CA LEU A 77 -17.37 -23.18 -6.99
C LEU A 77 -16.98 -22.08 -7.99
N LEU A 78 -17.95 -21.33 -8.50
CA LEU A 78 -17.68 -20.17 -9.36
C LEU A 78 -16.92 -19.08 -8.59
N GLY A 79 -17.34 -18.78 -7.35
CA GLY A 79 -16.68 -17.83 -6.46
C GLY A 79 -15.21 -18.20 -6.22
N MET A 80 -14.92 -19.49 -6.00
CA MET A 80 -13.56 -20.01 -5.85
C MET A 80 -12.72 -19.77 -7.12
N GLY A 81 -13.28 -20.08 -8.31
CA GLY A 81 -12.59 -19.83 -9.58
C GLY A 81 -12.26 -18.36 -9.79
N ILE A 82 -13.18 -17.46 -9.44
CA ILE A 82 -12.96 -16.00 -9.47
C ILE A 82 -11.85 -15.61 -8.48
N THR A 83 -11.90 -16.10 -7.24
CA THR A 83 -10.89 -15.81 -6.22
C THR A 83 -9.49 -16.24 -6.67
N VAL A 84 -9.33 -17.47 -7.16
CA VAL A 84 -8.04 -18.00 -7.63
C VAL A 84 -7.51 -17.16 -8.80
N THR A 85 -8.38 -16.83 -9.76
CA THR A 85 -8.00 -15.97 -10.90
C THR A 85 -7.58 -14.57 -10.43
N SER A 86 -8.31 -14.01 -9.46
CA SER A 86 -7.99 -12.73 -8.85
C SER A 86 -6.63 -12.75 -8.14
N TRP A 87 -6.30 -13.83 -7.42
CA TRP A 87 -4.99 -13.98 -6.79
C TRP A 87 -3.85 -14.05 -7.80
N LEU A 88 -4.04 -14.72 -8.93
CA LEU A 88 -3.05 -14.69 -10.02
C LEU A 88 -2.84 -13.26 -10.52
N GLY A 89 -3.90 -12.48 -10.70
CA GLY A 89 -3.82 -11.07 -11.04
C GLY A 89 -3.03 -10.24 -10.01
N LEU A 90 -3.30 -10.46 -8.71
CA LEU A 90 -2.56 -9.80 -7.62
C LEU A 90 -1.08 -10.19 -7.60
N LEU A 91 -0.74 -11.46 -7.87
CA LEU A 91 0.66 -11.91 -7.97
C LEU A 91 1.39 -11.29 -9.16
N ILE A 92 0.70 -11.07 -10.29
CA ILE A 92 1.25 -10.36 -11.44
C ILE A 92 1.54 -8.91 -11.06
N LEU A 93 0.58 -8.21 -10.45
CA LEU A 93 0.78 -6.82 -9.98
C LEU A 93 1.94 -6.71 -8.99
N PHE A 94 2.06 -7.66 -8.06
CA PHE A 94 3.18 -7.71 -7.12
C PHE A 94 4.53 -7.88 -7.83
N ARG A 95 4.61 -8.78 -8.82
CA ARG A 95 5.83 -9.01 -9.60
C ARG A 95 6.22 -7.79 -10.42
N ASP A 96 5.26 -7.14 -11.07
CA ASP A 96 5.49 -5.93 -11.85
C ASP A 96 6.02 -4.79 -10.97
N GLY A 97 5.46 -4.62 -9.76
CA GLY A 97 5.99 -3.68 -8.77
C GLY A 97 7.44 -3.99 -8.39
N HIS A 98 7.79 -5.26 -8.18
CA HIS A 98 9.13 -5.67 -7.79
C HIS A 98 10.19 -5.45 -8.88
N ASN A 99 9.82 -5.60 -10.15
CA ASN A 99 10.75 -5.37 -11.27
C ASN A 99 11.22 -3.91 -11.37
N THR A 100 10.47 -2.95 -10.80
CA THR A 100 10.87 -1.53 -10.73
C THR A 100 12.19 -1.34 -9.98
N ARG A 101 12.58 -2.29 -9.12
CA ARG A 101 13.86 -2.28 -8.42
C ARG A 101 15.05 -2.15 -9.36
N HIS A 102 15.03 -2.81 -10.52
CA HIS A 102 16.15 -2.77 -11.47
C HIS A 102 16.46 -1.35 -11.95
N THR A 103 15.44 -0.54 -12.20
CA THR A 103 15.62 0.87 -12.58
C THR A 103 16.30 1.69 -11.48
N PHE A 104 16.00 1.40 -10.21
CA PHE A 104 16.65 2.05 -9.07
C PHE A 104 18.10 1.57 -8.89
N ASP A 105 18.32 0.27 -8.97
CA ASP A 105 19.65 -0.33 -8.85
C ASP A 105 20.57 0.22 -9.96
N ASP A 106 20.08 0.31 -11.21
CA ASP A 106 20.82 0.90 -12.34
C ASP A 106 21.10 2.40 -12.13
N ALA A 107 20.13 3.16 -11.63
CA ALA A 107 20.30 4.60 -11.39
C ALA A 107 21.26 4.90 -10.22
N LEU A 108 21.47 3.93 -9.32
CA LEU A 108 22.33 4.07 -8.15
C LEU A 108 23.68 3.36 -8.28
N ALA A 109 23.96 2.71 -9.41
CA ALA A 109 25.14 1.86 -9.61
C ALA A 109 26.48 2.57 -9.36
N ASP A 110 26.54 3.89 -9.58
CA ASP A 110 27.76 4.70 -9.37
C ASP A 110 27.98 5.13 -7.91
N PHE A 111 27.00 4.89 -7.02
CA PHE A 111 27.10 5.22 -5.60
C PHE A 111 27.56 4.01 -4.78
N ALA A 112 28.40 4.26 -3.78
CA ALA A 112 28.81 3.21 -2.85
C ALA A 112 27.60 2.67 -2.09
N GLU A 113 27.38 1.35 -2.17
CA GLU A 113 26.40 0.65 -1.33
C GLU A 113 26.74 0.90 0.15
N PRO A 114 25.77 1.33 0.98
CA PRO A 114 26.02 1.52 2.39
C PRO A 114 26.38 0.19 3.05
N GLU A 115 27.50 0.14 3.79
CA GLU A 115 27.99 -1.07 4.50
C GLU A 115 26.93 -1.72 5.39
N ASN A 116 25.96 -0.94 5.88
CA ASN A 116 24.83 -1.40 6.66
C ASN A 116 23.51 -0.88 6.07
N ALA A 117 23.09 -1.41 4.92
CA ALA A 117 21.72 -1.24 4.46
C ALA A 117 20.75 -1.83 5.51
N ALA A 118 20.14 -0.96 6.31
CA ALA A 118 19.22 -1.38 7.36
C ALA A 118 18.06 -2.18 6.73
N ARG A 119 17.80 -3.39 7.23
CA ARG A 119 16.65 -4.17 6.79
C ARG A 119 15.38 -3.55 7.35
N LEU A 120 14.32 -3.49 6.54
CA LEU A 120 12.99 -3.13 7.02
C LEU A 120 12.57 -4.10 8.14
N PRO A 121 12.16 -3.59 9.33
CA PRO A 121 11.61 -4.44 10.38
C PRO A 121 10.39 -5.21 9.87
N LEU A 122 10.30 -6.51 10.18
CA LEU A 122 9.18 -7.35 9.74
C LEU A 122 7.81 -6.77 10.13
N ALA A 123 7.72 -6.12 11.30
CA ALA A 123 6.49 -5.45 11.74
C ALA A 123 6.01 -4.35 10.77
N GLN A 124 6.94 -3.61 10.14
CA GLN A 124 6.61 -2.60 9.13
C GLN A 124 6.18 -3.22 7.80
N LEU A 125 6.69 -4.42 7.48
CA LEU A 125 6.24 -5.18 6.31
C LEU A 125 4.80 -5.69 6.48
N VAL A 126 4.49 -6.21 7.68
CA VAL A 126 3.16 -6.72 8.01
C VAL A 126 2.15 -5.58 8.17
N VAL A 127 2.56 -4.47 8.79
CA VAL A 127 1.71 -3.29 9.03
C VAL A 127 2.37 -2.06 8.40
N PRO A 128 2.09 -1.77 7.12
CA PRO A 128 2.78 -0.74 6.35
C PRO A 128 2.44 0.71 6.75
N PHE A 129 1.59 0.88 7.75
CA PHE A 129 1.18 2.18 8.29
C PHE A 129 1.89 2.53 9.61
N LEU A 130 2.88 1.72 10.03
CA LEU A 130 3.70 1.99 11.21
C LEU A 130 4.87 2.92 10.87
N PHE A 131 4.63 4.23 10.92
CA PHE A 131 5.59 5.26 10.52
C PHE A 131 6.64 5.65 11.58
N ARG A 132 6.57 5.09 12.80
CA ARG A 132 7.48 5.47 13.90
C ARG A 132 8.72 4.59 13.92
N ARG A 133 9.91 5.22 13.90
CA ARG A 133 11.21 4.55 14.09
C ARG A 133 11.95 5.06 15.32
N ARG A 134 12.73 4.17 15.93
CA ARG A 134 13.64 4.49 17.04
C ARG A 134 14.92 5.10 16.46
N GLY A 135 15.54 6.05 17.17
CA GLY A 135 16.78 6.67 16.73
C GLY A 135 16.61 7.90 15.83
N VAL A 136 15.37 8.34 15.59
CA VAL A 136 15.05 9.53 14.78
C VAL A 136 14.28 10.53 15.63
N ASN A 137 14.84 11.72 15.80
CA ASN A 137 14.16 12.87 16.37
C ASN A 137 13.50 13.70 15.26
N VAL A 138 12.32 14.25 15.54
CA VAL A 138 11.55 15.04 14.58
C VAL A 138 11.21 16.39 15.19
N LEU A 139 11.88 17.44 14.72
CA LEU A 139 11.51 18.81 15.02
C LEU A 139 10.36 19.21 14.10
N ARG A 140 9.17 19.37 14.68
CA ARG A 140 7.96 19.69 13.92
C ARG A 140 7.76 21.18 13.76
N ASP A 141 7.05 21.53 12.69
CA ASP A 141 6.49 22.87 12.48
C ASP A 141 7.52 23.99 12.44
N VAL A 142 8.71 23.71 11.92
CA VAL A 142 9.74 24.71 11.67
C VAL A 142 9.25 25.65 10.57
N THR A 143 8.95 26.89 10.94
CA THR A 143 8.66 27.94 9.96
C THR A 143 9.92 28.27 9.18
N TYR A 144 9.88 28.09 7.86
CA TYR A 144 11.00 28.43 6.99
C TYR A 144 10.75 29.69 6.16
N ARG A 145 9.49 30.08 5.96
CA ARG A 145 9.13 31.27 5.21
C ARG A 145 7.72 31.75 5.55
N GLU A 146 7.54 33.06 5.55
CA GLU A 146 6.23 33.70 5.45
C GLU A 146 6.12 34.42 4.11
N VAL A 147 5.09 34.10 3.33
CA VAL A 147 4.89 34.67 2.00
C VAL A 147 3.41 34.73 1.63
N ALA A 148 2.97 35.85 1.06
CA ALA A 148 1.59 36.06 0.64
C ALA A 148 0.54 35.72 1.72
N GLY A 149 0.81 36.09 2.98
CA GLY A 149 -0.06 35.82 4.12
C GLY A 149 -0.11 34.35 4.56
N LYS A 150 0.77 33.49 4.03
CA LYS A 150 0.90 32.08 4.41
C LYS A 150 2.21 31.84 5.16
N THR A 151 2.12 31.17 6.31
CA THR A 151 3.27 30.63 7.04
C THR A 151 3.58 29.24 6.50
N LEU A 152 4.72 29.09 5.86
CA LEU A 152 5.19 27.80 5.33
C LEU A 152 6.07 27.12 6.38
N ARG A 153 5.71 25.85 6.68
CA ARG A 153 6.36 25.04 7.71
C ARG A 153 6.87 23.74 7.14
N LEU A 154 7.94 23.23 7.72
CA LEU A 154 8.49 21.91 7.44
C LEU A 154 8.74 21.15 8.75
N ASP A 155 8.93 19.84 8.65
CA ASP A 155 9.43 19.02 9.74
C ASP A 155 10.87 18.62 9.42
N VAL A 156 11.76 18.66 10.41
CA VAL A 156 13.15 18.22 10.29
C VAL A 156 13.30 16.91 11.03
N ALA A 157 13.46 15.82 10.30
CA ALA A 157 13.83 14.53 10.86
C ALA A 157 15.36 14.37 10.86
N MET A 158 15.93 13.92 11.96
CA MET A 158 17.37 13.75 12.10
C MET A 158 17.72 12.61 13.08
N PRO A 159 18.88 11.96 12.94
CA PRO A 159 19.34 10.96 13.91
C PRO A 159 19.45 11.55 15.32
N ASP A 160 19.13 10.73 16.33
CA ASP A 160 19.26 11.07 17.75
C ASP A 160 20.73 11.32 18.15
N ASP A 161 21.68 10.67 17.47
CA ASP A 161 23.11 10.86 17.72
C ASP A 161 23.54 12.31 17.43
N PRO A 162 24.52 12.86 18.15
CA PRO A 162 25.07 14.18 17.86
C PRO A 162 25.89 14.20 16.57
N GLY A 163 25.90 15.31 15.84
CA GLY A 163 26.70 15.49 14.63
C GLY A 163 26.49 16.84 13.94
N VAL A 164 27.43 17.23 13.07
CA VAL A 164 27.41 18.49 12.30
C VAL A 164 27.61 18.22 10.81
N ASN A 165 27.16 19.13 9.94
CA ASN A 165 27.32 19.04 8.47
C ASN A 165 26.85 17.72 7.85
N ARG A 166 25.65 17.27 8.22
CA ARG A 166 25.05 16.06 7.66
C ARG A 166 24.49 16.34 6.26
N PRO A 167 24.64 15.42 5.30
CA PRO A 167 23.87 15.45 4.07
C PRO A 167 22.37 15.54 4.39
N ALA A 168 21.65 16.39 3.68
CA ALA A 168 20.22 16.58 3.87
C ALA A 168 19.46 16.20 2.59
N ILE A 169 18.33 15.52 2.77
CA ILE A 169 17.39 15.19 1.70
C ILE A 169 16.13 16.04 1.95
N MET A 170 15.66 16.73 0.92
CA MET A 170 14.38 17.44 0.96
C MET A 170 13.30 16.62 0.29
N GLN A 171 12.29 16.22 1.07
CA GLN A 171 11.13 15.50 0.56
C GLN A 171 9.95 16.48 0.41
N ILE A 172 9.36 16.50 -0.77
CA ILE A 172 8.13 17.25 -1.08
C ILE A 172 7.04 16.22 -1.30
N HIS A 173 5.98 16.26 -0.49
CA HIS A 173 4.91 15.28 -0.55
C HIS A 173 4.09 15.41 -1.85
N GLY A 174 3.49 14.30 -2.25
CA GLY A 174 2.57 14.25 -3.39
C GLY A 174 1.14 14.63 -2.99
N GLY A 175 0.16 14.21 -3.81
CA GLY A 175 -1.27 14.44 -3.55
C GLY A 175 -1.96 15.39 -4.54
N ALA A 176 -1.45 15.44 -5.77
CA ALA A 176 -2.05 16.17 -6.89
C ALA A 176 -2.31 17.66 -6.60
N TRP A 177 -1.55 18.27 -5.69
CA TRP A 177 -1.73 19.65 -5.20
C TRP A 177 -3.09 19.94 -4.55
N ILE A 178 -3.89 18.91 -4.29
CA ILE A 178 -5.23 19.02 -3.69
C ILE A 178 -5.20 18.51 -2.24
N ILE A 179 -4.42 17.45 -1.99
CA ILE A 179 -4.28 16.82 -0.67
C ILE A 179 -2.80 16.63 -0.32
N GLY A 180 -2.53 16.36 0.95
CA GLY A 180 -1.23 15.96 1.43
C GLY A 180 -0.85 16.63 2.74
N ASP A 181 -0.06 15.91 3.54
CA ASP A 181 0.39 16.35 4.86
C ASP A 181 1.82 15.85 5.09
N LYS A 182 2.70 16.75 5.56
CA LYS A 182 4.09 16.46 5.89
C LYS A 182 4.26 15.38 6.97
N ARG A 183 3.20 15.09 7.73
CA ARG A 183 3.21 14.11 8.83
C ARG A 183 2.94 12.68 8.35
N GLU A 184 2.39 12.50 7.15
CA GLU A 184 1.87 11.21 6.69
C GLU A 184 2.70 10.58 5.57
N GLN A 185 3.26 11.39 4.66
CA GLN A 185 3.89 10.89 3.43
C GLN A 185 5.42 10.92 3.48
N GLY A 186 6.07 9.88 2.97
CA GLY A 186 7.54 9.82 2.80
C GLY A 186 8.33 9.29 3.99
N TRP A 187 7.68 8.98 5.12
CA TRP A 187 8.34 8.37 6.29
C TRP A 187 9.15 7.11 6.02
N PRO A 188 8.73 6.19 5.12
CA PRO A 188 9.55 5.03 4.78
C PRO A 188 10.94 5.40 4.23
N LEU A 189 11.09 6.56 3.58
CA LEU A 189 12.37 7.08 3.09
C LEU A 189 13.10 7.90 4.16
N ILE A 190 12.38 8.76 4.89
CA ILE A 190 12.98 9.73 5.82
C ILE A 190 13.47 9.07 7.11
N GLY A 191 12.79 8.02 7.56
CA GLY A 191 13.19 7.29 8.76
C GLY A 191 14.27 6.23 8.52
N HIS A 192 14.88 6.21 7.33
CA HIS A 192 15.77 5.13 6.91
C HIS A 192 17.25 5.36 7.19
#